data_AF-A0A9W7KXM2-F1
#
_entry.id   AF-A0A9W7KXM2-F1
#
_cell.length_a   1.000
_cell.length_b   1.000
_cell.length_c   1.000
_cell.angle_alpha   90.00
_cell.angle_beta   90.00
_cell.angle_gamma   90.00
#
_symmetry.space_group_name_H-M   'P 1'
#
loop_
_entity.id
_entity.type
_entity.pdbx_description
1 polymer ?
#
loop_
_entity_poly.entity_id
_entity_poly.type
_entity_poly.pdbx_seq_one_letter_code
_entity_poly.pdbx_strand_id
1 'polypeptide(L)'
;MRLTKKQLCDEELTDASEKADFLIVVGAQNQDSFRNPIKELVTDFNDPNSSFKSVEEKYLGVGMWEESALPFRNPNFVLELSDGNRVGREMFGPLKDEKRGTAKIKRGSELTDINRATLEFEDPKILELAFRCIEATNDYNIVCVKNKLNVTNQPPCIHLNVVKSGQSKYDHDWICEIQMYLRSVLKIKTTSHISYNVARMKNEFAIKDLE
;
A
#
# COMPACT_ATOMS: atom_id res chain seq x y z
N MET A 1 14.03 6.28 -30.38
CA MET A 1 14.47 4.87 -30.43
C MET A 1 13.77 4.16 -29.27
N ARG A 2 12.79 3.29 -29.52
CA ARG A 2 12.08 2.55 -28.45
C ARG A 2 12.90 1.29 -28.16
N LEU A 3 13.61 1.26 -27.04
CA LEU A 3 14.28 0.06 -26.57
C LEU A 3 13.24 -1.02 -26.27
N THR A 4 13.52 -2.24 -26.71
CA THR A 4 12.63 -3.38 -26.46
C THR A 4 12.84 -3.93 -25.05
N LYS A 5 11.81 -4.56 -24.46
CA LYS A 5 11.81 -5.16 -23.11
C LYS A 5 13.01 -6.06 -22.81
N LYS A 6 13.67 -6.61 -23.83
CA LYS A 6 14.81 -7.52 -23.73
C LYS A 6 16.16 -6.81 -23.67
N GLN A 7 16.26 -5.59 -24.22
CA GLN A 7 17.51 -4.82 -24.21
C GLN A 7 17.77 -4.12 -22.87
N LEU A 8 16.73 -3.93 -22.04
CA LEU A 8 16.82 -3.29 -20.72
C LEU A 8 17.17 -4.25 -19.57
N CYS A 9 17.14 -5.56 -19.81
CA CYS A 9 17.47 -6.56 -18.79
C CYS A 9 18.96 -6.97 -18.78
N ASP A 10 19.70 -6.70 -19.86
CA ASP A 10 21.09 -7.16 -20.03
C ASP A 10 22.13 -6.04 -19.87
N GLU A 11 21.72 -4.77 -19.89
CA GLU A 11 22.56 -3.61 -19.52
C GLU A 11 22.14 -3.12 -18.14
N GLU A 12 23.05 -3.16 -17.15
CA GLU A 12 22.82 -2.47 -15.88
C GLU A 12 22.55 -0.99 -16.20
N LEU A 13 21.31 -0.53 -15.96
CA LEU A 13 20.97 0.89 -16.03
C LEU A 13 21.81 1.61 -14.96
N THR A 14 22.96 2.15 -15.39
CA THR A 14 23.92 2.83 -14.50
C THR A 14 23.47 4.25 -14.17
N ASP A 15 22.68 4.88 -15.05
CA ASP A 15 22.09 6.19 -14.76
C ASP A 15 20.83 6.07 -13.89
N ALA A 16 20.87 6.76 -12.76
CA ALA A 16 19.78 6.74 -11.78
C ALA A 16 18.49 7.38 -12.32
N SER A 17 18.58 8.29 -13.29
CA SER A 17 17.40 8.92 -13.90
C SER A 17 16.74 7.95 -14.88
N GLU A 18 17.53 7.34 -15.78
CA GLU A 18 17.03 6.33 -16.71
C GLU A 18 16.38 5.16 -15.97
N LYS A 19 16.99 4.71 -14.86
CA LYS A 19 16.40 3.69 -13.99
C LYS A 19 15.08 4.17 -13.36
N ALA A 20 15.01 5.39 -12.84
CA ALA A 20 13.78 5.92 -12.26
C ALA A 20 12.66 6.02 -13.30
N ASP A 21 12.97 6.54 -14.49
CA ASP A 21 12.03 6.68 -15.61
C ASP A 21 11.50 5.34 -16.08
N PHE A 22 12.38 4.36 -16.26
CA PHE A 22 11.99 3.01 -16.62
C PHE A 22 10.99 2.44 -15.61
N LEU A 23 11.28 2.54 -14.31
CA LEU A 23 10.40 2.01 -13.26
C LEU A 23 9.07 2.75 -13.17
N ILE A 24 9.05 4.05 -13.43
CA ILE A 24 7.81 4.83 -13.47
C ILE A 24 6.94 4.40 -14.67
N VAL A 25 7.54 4.19 -15.85
CA VAL A 25 6.83 3.67 -17.02
C VAL A 25 6.28 2.27 -16.77
N VAL A 26 7.08 1.38 -16.18
CA VAL A 26 6.63 0.04 -15.77
C VAL A 26 5.47 0.15 -14.78
N GLY A 27 5.58 1.04 -13.79
CA GLY A 27 4.53 1.27 -12.80
C GLY A 27 3.23 1.84 -13.38
N ALA A 28 3.32 2.69 -14.40
CA ALA A 28 2.16 3.18 -15.13
C ALA A 28 1.46 2.06 -15.91
N GLN A 29 2.23 1.19 -16.58
CA GLN A 29 1.70 0.06 -17.35
C GLN A 29 1.04 -1.02 -16.48
N ASN A 30 1.51 -1.18 -15.24
CA ASN A 30 1.02 -2.21 -14.32
C ASN A 30 0.17 -1.63 -13.17
N GLN A 31 -0.30 -0.39 -13.31
CA GLN A 31 -1.04 0.27 -12.26
C GLN A 31 -2.35 -0.46 -11.93
N ASP A 32 -3.07 -0.95 -12.93
CA ASP A 32 -4.36 -1.63 -12.72
C ASP A 32 -4.19 -3.04 -12.15
N SER A 33 -3.13 -3.76 -12.54
CA SER A 33 -2.83 -5.07 -11.93
C SER A 33 -2.44 -4.94 -10.45
N PHE A 34 -1.87 -3.79 -10.05
CA PHE A 34 -1.70 -3.47 -8.64
C PHE A 34 -3.00 -2.99 -7.95
N ARG A 35 -3.86 -2.23 -8.64
CA ARG A 35 -5.03 -1.61 -7.99
C ARG A 35 -6.23 -2.54 -7.86
N ASN A 36 -6.50 -3.35 -8.88
CA ASN A 36 -7.75 -4.09 -8.98
C ASN A 36 -7.92 -5.16 -7.89
N PRO A 37 -6.91 -5.98 -7.56
CA PRO A 37 -7.06 -6.95 -6.47
C PRO A 37 -7.30 -6.29 -5.11
N ILE A 38 -6.67 -5.15 -4.86
CA ILE A 38 -6.91 -4.35 -3.64
C ILE A 38 -8.35 -3.82 -3.60
N LYS A 39 -8.87 -3.30 -4.72
CA LYS A 39 -10.25 -2.84 -4.81
C LYS A 39 -11.24 -3.97 -4.61
N GLU A 40 -10.98 -5.14 -5.20
CA GLU A 40 -11.82 -6.33 -5.03
C GLU A 40 -11.88 -6.73 -3.56
N LEU A 41 -10.71 -6.85 -2.91
CA LEU A 41 -10.63 -7.18 -1.48
C LEU A 41 -11.47 -6.20 -0.63
N VAL A 42 -11.29 -4.89 -0.81
CA VAL A 42 -12.05 -3.89 -0.04
C VAL A 42 -13.54 -3.89 -0.41
N THR A 43 -13.89 -4.25 -1.65
CA THR A 43 -15.29 -4.43 -2.05
C THR A 43 -15.92 -5.60 -1.32
N ASP A 44 -15.25 -6.75 -1.22
CA ASP A 44 -15.77 -7.92 -0.50
C ASP A 44 -15.97 -7.63 1.00
N PHE A 45 -15.06 -6.89 1.61
CA PHE A 45 -15.19 -6.44 3.00
C PHE A 45 -16.41 -5.54 3.22
N ASN A 46 -16.75 -4.71 2.24
CA ASN A 46 -17.85 -3.75 2.32
C ASN A 46 -19.18 -4.29 1.74
N ASP A 47 -19.22 -5.51 1.21
CA ASP A 47 -20.46 -6.11 0.72
C ASP A 47 -21.43 -6.33 1.90
N PRO A 48 -22.66 -5.81 1.86
CA PRO A 48 -23.64 -5.98 2.94
C PRO A 48 -24.02 -7.44 3.22
N ASN A 49 -23.75 -8.36 2.28
CA ASN A 49 -23.97 -9.79 2.44
C ASN A 49 -22.72 -10.54 2.91
N SER A 50 -21.57 -9.86 2.96
CA SER A 50 -20.34 -10.43 3.49
C SER A 50 -20.31 -10.42 5.00
N SER A 51 -19.65 -11.44 5.55
CA SER A 51 -19.28 -11.55 6.94
C SER A 51 -17.78 -11.81 7.03
N PHE A 52 -17.22 -11.68 8.22
CA PHE A 52 -15.83 -12.07 8.48
C PHE A 52 -15.53 -13.50 7.95
N LYS A 53 -16.44 -14.43 8.25
CA LYS A 53 -16.32 -15.84 7.86
C LYS A 53 -16.38 -16.03 6.34
N SER A 54 -17.28 -15.33 5.64
CA SER A 54 -17.38 -15.50 4.19
C SER A 54 -16.16 -14.93 3.45
N VAL A 55 -15.58 -13.83 3.93
CA VAL A 55 -14.33 -13.28 3.39
C VAL A 55 -13.16 -14.22 3.70
N GLU A 56 -13.07 -14.73 4.93
CA GLU A 56 -12.08 -15.75 5.30
C GLU A 56 -12.16 -16.97 4.40
N GLU A 57 -13.35 -17.54 4.21
CA GLU A 57 -13.57 -18.71 3.36
C GLU A 57 -13.19 -18.44 1.89
N LYS A 58 -13.49 -17.23 1.36
CA LYS A 58 -13.15 -16.84 -0.02
C LYS A 58 -11.64 -16.84 -0.26
N TYR A 59 -10.86 -16.30 0.68
CA TYR A 59 -9.43 -16.03 0.47
C TYR A 59 -8.49 -17.07 1.09
N LEU A 60 -8.87 -17.63 2.24
CA LEU A 60 -8.02 -18.52 3.04
C LEU A 60 -8.51 -19.98 3.00
N GLY A 61 -9.77 -20.21 2.64
CA GLY A 61 -10.42 -21.51 2.73
C GLY A 61 -11.07 -21.75 4.10
N VAL A 62 -11.83 -22.85 4.21
CA VAL A 62 -12.67 -23.13 5.38
C VAL A 62 -11.83 -23.53 6.59
N GLY A 63 -12.01 -22.82 7.71
CA GLY A 63 -11.50 -23.23 9.03
C GLY A 63 -10.01 -22.96 9.27
N MET A 64 -9.41 -22.04 8.51
CA MET A 64 -8.00 -21.68 8.70
C MET A 64 -7.76 -20.70 9.86
N TRP A 65 -8.81 -20.06 10.38
CA TRP A 65 -8.73 -19.21 11.56
C TRP A 65 -9.12 -19.98 12.84
N GLU A 66 -8.14 -20.33 13.66
CA GLU A 66 -8.43 -20.66 15.07
C GLU A 66 -8.86 -19.37 15.78
N GLU A 67 -10.07 -19.34 16.33
CA GLU A 67 -10.57 -18.21 17.12
C GLU A 67 -9.62 -17.96 18.30
N SER A 68 -8.66 -17.04 18.12
CA SER A 68 -7.91 -16.52 19.25
C SER A 68 -8.92 -15.78 20.16
N ALA A 69 -9.13 -16.37 21.33
CA ALA A 69 -10.08 -15.97 22.34
C ALA A 69 -9.72 -14.58 22.90
N LEU A 70 -10.12 -13.52 22.19
CA LEU A 70 -10.20 -12.19 22.75
C LEU A 70 -11.63 -12.01 23.31
N PRO A 71 -11.80 -11.93 24.65
CA PRO A 71 -13.10 -12.01 25.33
C PRO A 71 -14.05 -10.82 25.08
N PHE A 72 -13.66 -9.84 24.27
CA PHE A 72 -14.42 -8.60 24.01
C PHE A 72 -14.78 -8.46 22.53
N ARG A 73 -15.30 -9.52 21.93
CA ARG A 73 -15.67 -9.57 20.51
C ARG A 73 -17.10 -9.06 20.29
N ASN A 74 -17.28 -8.21 19.28
CA ASN A 74 -18.56 -8.13 18.57
C ASN A 74 -18.45 -9.06 17.34
N PRO A 75 -19.31 -10.08 17.18
CA PRO A 75 -19.27 -10.98 16.03
C PRO A 75 -19.65 -10.27 14.71
N ASN A 76 -20.29 -9.10 14.80
CA ASN A 76 -20.66 -8.28 13.67
C ASN A 76 -19.67 -7.11 13.53
N PHE A 77 -19.39 -6.69 12.31
CA PHE A 77 -18.68 -5.45 12.06
C PHE A 77 -19.44 -4.30 12.72
N VAL A 78 -18.87 -3.67 13.76
CA VAL A 78 -19.48 -2.51 14.41
C VAL A 78 -19.22 -1.31 13.52
N LEU A 79 -20.18 -1.05 12.64
CA LEU A 79 -20.14 0.03 11.67
C LEU A 79 -20.57 1.34 12.31
N GLU A 80 -19.77 2.39 12.11
CA GLU A 80 -20.21 3.74 12.42
C GLU A 80 -21.23 4.17 11.34
N LEU A 81 -22.51 4.22 11.71
CA LEU A 81 -23.64 4.50 10.80
C LEU A 81 -23.49 5.79 9.99
N SER A 82 -22.70 6.75 10.49
CA SER A 82 -22.50 8.06 9.84
C SER A 82 -21.62 8.03 8.58
N ASP A 83 -20.94 6.92 8.28
CA ASP A 83 -19.99 6.83 7.15
C ASP A 83 -20.32 5.70 6.15
N GLY A 84 -21.61 5.44 5.97
CA GLY A 84 -22.12 4.56 4.92
C GLY A 84 -21.84 3.07 5.15
N ASN A 85 -21.64 2.64 6.40
CA ASN A 85 -21.45 1.24 6.78
C ASN A 85 -20.28 0.54 6.08
N ARG A 86 -19.15 1.25 5.91
CA ARG A 86 -17.92 0.65 5.37
C ARG A 86 -16.98 0.22 6.49
N VAL A 87 -16.40 -0.96 6.36
CA VAL A 87 -15.37 -1.47 7.28
C VAL A 87 -13.95 -1.25 6.78
N GLY A 88 -13.80 -1.05 5.47
CA GLY A 88 -12.51 -0.90 4.79
C GLY A 88 -12.55 0.21 3.75
N ARG A 89 -11.42 0.88 3.52
CA ARG A 89 -11.25 1.86 2.43
C ARG A 89 -9.87 1.71 1.80
N GLU A 90 -9.81 1.82 0.49
CA GLU A 90 -8.58 1.93 -0.28
C GLU A 90 -8.37 3.35 -0.81
N MET A 91 -7.14 3.84 -0.66
CA MET A 91 -6.68 5.10 -1.23
C MET A 91 -5.41 4.84 -2.01
N PHE A 92 -5.43 5.15 -3.30
CA PHE A 92 -4.26 4.98 -4.15
C PHE A 92 -3.50 6.31 -4.27
N GLY A 93 -2.20 6.27 -3.97
CA GLY A 93 -1.33 7.40 -4.25
C GLY A 93 -1.12 7.61 -5.74
N PRO A 94 -0.70 8.81 -6.16
CA PRO A 94 -0.15 8.99 -7.50
C PRO A 94 1.12 8.14 -7.65
N LEU A 95 1.50 7.88 -8.91
CA LEU A 95 2.79 7.29 -9.23
C LEU A 95 3.92 8.09 -8.56
N LYS A 96 5.03 7.40 -8.28
CA LYS A 96 6.23 8.08 -7.78
C LYS A 96 6.65 9.17 -8.75
N ASP A 97 6.90 10.36 -8.20
CA ASP A 97 7.49 11.47 -8.94
C ASP A 97 8.92 11.14 -9.35
N GLU A 98 9.28 11.45 -10.60
CA GLU A 98 10.59 11.17 -11.21
C GLU A 98 11.73 11.75 -10.39
N LYS A 99 11.71 13.05 -10.06
CA LYS A 99 12.77 13.71 -9.31
C LYS A 99 12.99 13.02 -7.96
N ARG A 100 11.90 12.62 -7.29
CA ARG A 100 11.97 11.87 -6.02
C ARG A 100 12.44 10.44 -6.20
N GLY A 101 12.12 9.80 -7.32
CA GLY A 101 12.62 8.48 -7.71
C GLY A 101 14.14 8.51 -7.91
N THR A 102 14.62 9.37 -8.80
CA THR A 102 16.04 9.57 -9.09
C THR A 102 16.83 9.91 -7.83
N ALA A 103 16.30 10.80 -6.97
CA ALA A 103 16.97 11.15 -5.72
C ALA A 103 17.09 9.97 -4.73
N LYS A 104 16.12 9.06 -4.68
CA LYS A 104 16.21 7.83 -3.86
C LYS A 104 17.26 6.87 -4.41
N ILE A 105 17.26 6.63 -5.72
CA ILE A 105 18.24 5.74 -6.38
C ILE A 105 19.66 6.28 -6.19
N LYS A 106 19.88 7.59 -6.37
CA LYS A 106 21.19 8.24 -6.13
C LYS A 106 21.69 8.10 -4.69
N ARG A 107 20.79 7.89 -3.72
CA ARG A 107 21.13 7.61 -2.31
C ARG A 107 21.35 6.12 -2.04
N GLY A 108 21.38 5.28 -3.06
CA GLY A 108 21.50 3.82 -2.94
C GLY A 108 20.24 3.15 -2.40
N SER A 109 19.08 3.83 -2.44
CA SER A 109 17.81 3.27 -1.95
C SER A 109 17.00 2.68 -3.10
N GLU A 110 16.42 1.50 -2.87
CA GLU A 110 15.45 0.89 -3.78
C GLU A 110 14.14 1.70 -3.86
N LEU A 111 13.52 1.71 -5.04
CA LEU A 111 12.20 2.31 -5.25
C LEU A 111 11.09 1.32 -4.92
N THR A 112 10.77 1.21 -3.63
CA THR A 112 9.74 0.28 -3.14
C THR A 112 8.31 0.83 -3.17
N ASP A 113 8.12 2.06 -3.64
CA ASP A 113 6.86 2.79 -3.57
C ASP A 113 6.47 3.43 -4.92
N ILE A 114 6.71 2.72 -6.03
CA ILE A 114 6.35 3.17 -7.38
C ILE A 114 4.83 3.34 -7.50
N ASN A 115 4.09 2.26 -7.24
CA ASN A 115 2.67 2.30 -6.95
C ASN A 115 2.48 2.10 -5.45
N ARG A 116 1.50 2.80 -4.87
CA ARG A 116 1.20 2.70 -3.45
C ARG A 116 -0.28 2.76 -3.15
N ALA A 117 -0.69 1.97 -2.17
CA ALA A 117 -2.04 1.96 -1.61
C ALA A 117 -1.97 2.21 -0.10
N THR A 118 -2.94 2.96 0.40
CA THR A 118 -3.25 3.04 1.83
C THR A 118 -4.59 2.38 2.05
N LEU A 119 -4.61 1.35 2.89
CA LEU A 119 -5.81 0.68 3.34
C LEU A 119 -6.15 1.16 4.75
N GLU A 120 -7.41 1.48 4.95
CA GLU A 120 -7.95 1.96 6.21
C GLU A 120 -9.01 0.97 6.67
N PHE A 121 -8.97 0.56 7.93
CA PHE A 121 -9.93 -0.35 8.53
C PHE A 121 -10.48 0.18 9.84
N GLU A 122 -11.75 -0.08 10.11
CA GLU A 122 -12.41 0.32 11.36
C GLU A 122 -11.95 -0.52 12.56
N ASP A 123 -11.70 -1.80 12.32
CA ASP A 123 -11.46 -2.78 13.37
C ASP A 123 -10.13 -3.55 13.15
N PRO A 124 -9.31 -3.76 14.21
CA PRO A 124 -8.03 -4.45 14.11
C PRO A 124 -8.09 -5.88 13.56
N LYS A 125 -9.16 -6.64 13.81
CA LYS A 125 -9.32 -7.99 13.25
C LYS A 125 -9.60 -7.94 11.76
N ILE A 126 -10.32 -6.92 11.28
CA ILE A 126 -10.52 -6.73 9.83
C ILE A 126 -9.20 -6.40 9.16
N LEU A 127 -8.38 -5.57 9.80
CA LEU A 127 -7.02 -5.30 9.35
C LEU A 127 -6.19 -6.59 9.31
N GLU A 128 -6.24 -7.41 10.36
CA GLU A 128 -5.54 -8.70 10.40
C GLU A 128 -6.03 -9.64 9.29
N LEU A 129 -7.34 -9.78 9.11
CA LEU A 129 -7.92 -10.59 8.04
C LEU A 129 -7.51 -10.08 6.67
N ALA A 130 -7.54 -8.77 6.43
CA ALA A 130 -7.09 -8.18 5.18
C ALA A 130 -5.59 -8.47 4.92
N PHE A 131 -4.75 -8.44 5.95
CA PHE A 131 -3.34 -8.82 5.84
C PHE A 131 -3.21 -10.28 5.39
N ARG A 132 -3.96 -11.19 6.03
CA ARG A 132 -3.99 -12.62 5.67
C ARG A 132 -4.51 -12.85 4.25
N CYS A 133 -5.56 -12.15 3.83
CA CYS A 133 -6.07 -12.22 2.46
C CYS A 133 -5.01 -11.77 1.43
N ILE A 134 -4.24 -10.71 1.74
CA ILE A 134 -3.13 -10.25 0.89
C ILE A 134 -1.96 -11.25 0.93
N GLU A 135 -1.72 -11.93 2.05
CA GLU A 135 -0.69 -12.96 2.18
C GLU A 135 -1.04 -14.23 1.37
N ALA A 136 -2.33 -14.60 1.33
CA ALA A 136 -2.82 -15.81 0.68
C ALA A 136 -3.22 -15.61 -0.79
N THR A 137 -3.40 -14.37 -1.27
CA THR A 137 -3.81 -14.14 -2.66
C THR A 137 -2.74 -14.56 -3.66
N ASN A 138 -3.20 -15.02 -4.83
CA ASN A 138 -2.33 -15.31 -5.97
C ASN A 138 -1.99 -14.07 -6.81
N ASP A 139 -2.39 -12.86 -6.38
CA ASP A 139 -2.08 -11.62 -7.10
C ASP A 139 -0.69 -11.06 -6.75
N TYR A 140 -0.23 -11.30 -5.52
CA TYR A 140 0.96 -10.67 -4.96
C TYR A 140 1.87 -11.66 -4.25
N ASN A 141 3.16 -11.37 -4.28
CA ASN A 141 4.14 -11.93 -3.35
C ASN A 141 4.57 -10.82 -2.38
N ILE A 142 4.39 -11.05 -1.07
CA ILE A 142 4.89 -10.13 -0.05
C ILE A 142 6.41 -10.32 0.08
N VAL A 143 7.18 -9.30 -0.25
CA VAL A 143 8.66 -9.35 -0.20
C VAL A 143 9.24 -8.69 1.05
N CYS A 144 8.45 -7.86 1.74
CA CYS A 144 8.84 -7.27 3.01
C CYS A 144 7.61 -6.90 3.84
N VAL A 145 7.65 -7.21 5.13
CA VAL A 145 6.67 -6.74 6.12
C VAL A 145 7.39 -5.88 7.15
N LYS A 146 6.87 -4.68 7.40
CA LYS A 146 7.34 -3.76 8.44
C LYS A 146 6.18 -3.49 9.39
N ASN A 147 6.22 -4.12 10.56
CA ASN A 147 5.30 -3.81 11.64
C ASN A 147 5.74 -2.50 12.33
N LYS A 148 5.01 -1.42 12.09
CA LYS A 148 5.29 -0.10 12.65
C LYS A 148 4.36 0.24 13.83
N LEU A 149 3.66 -0.73 14.40
CA LEU A 149 2.73 -0.49 15.51
C LEU A 149 3.43 0.04 16.78
N ASN A 150 4.68 -0.36 17.01
CA ASN A 150 5.47 0.05 18.18
C ASN A 150 6.45 1.20 17.89
N VAL A 151 6.36 1.84 16.72
CA VAL A 151 7.29 2.92 16.34
C VAL A 151 6.72 4.26 16.78
N THR A 152 7.49 5.03 17.56
CA THR A 152 7.00 6.26 18.20
C THR A 152 7.10 7.51 17.34
N ASN A 153 7.93 7.52 16.30
CA ASN A 153 8.20 8.69 15.46
C ASN A 153 7.38 8.75 14.16
N GLN A 154 6.47 7.80 13.95
CA GLN A 154 5.59 7.75 12.79
C GLN A 154 4.24 7.11 13.20
N PRO A 155 3.14 7.40 12.50
CA PRO A 155 1.85 6.80 12.82
C PRO A 155 1.90 5.27 12.72
N PRO A 156 1.30 4.54 13.67
CA PRO A 156 1.35 3.09 13.69
C PRO A 156 0.62 2.48 12.48
N CYS A 157 1.29 1.57 11.78
CA CYS A 157 0.72 0.84 10.65
C CYS A 157 1.42 -0.47 10.39
N ILE A 158 0.78 -1.32 9.58
CA ILE A 158 1.44 -2.43 8.91
C ILE A 158 1.82 -1.98 7.51
N HIS A 159 3.09 -2.09 7.16
CA HIS A 159 3.60 -1.69 5.86
C HIS A 159 4.12 -2.92 5.12
N LEU A 160 3.60 -3.14 3.92
CA LEU A 160 3.92 -4.26 3.06
C LEU A 160 4.59 -3.74 1.79
N ASN A 161 5.68 -4.38 1.39
CA ASN A 161 6.16 -4.30 0.03
C ASN A 161 5.74 -5.56 -0.71
N VAL A 162 5.14 -5.39 -1.87
CA VAL A 162 4.64 -6.48 -2.71
C VAL A 162 5.21 -6.39 -4.12
N VAL A 163 5.38 -7.54 -4.74
CA VAL A 163 5.60 -7.70 -6.18
C VAL A 163 4.46 -8.53 -6.75
N LYS A 164 4.30 -8.55 -8.09
CA LYS A 164 3.29 -9.41 -8.71
C LYS A 164 3.61 -10.88 -8.45
N SER A 165 2.57 -11.70 -8.25
CA SER A 165 2.76 -13.14 -8.09
C SER A 165 3.52 -13.76 -9.27
N GLY A 166 4.31 -14.80 -8.96
CA GLY A 166 5.26 -15.41 -9.89
C GLY A 166 6.50 -14.58 -10.19
N GLN A 167 6.64 -13.38 -9.62
CA GLN A 167 7.85 -12.57 -9.68
C GLN A 167 8.55 -12.56 -8.32
N SER A 168 9.88 -12.56 -8.30
CA SER A 168 10.66 -12.20 -7.11
C SER A 168 11.09 -10.74 -7.17
N LYS A 169 11.51 -10.20 -6.02
CA LYS A 169 12.13 -8.86 -5.94
C LYS A 169 13.40 -8.73 -6.80
N TYR A 170 14.00 -9.84 -7.23
CA TYR A 170 15.20 -9.88 -8.05
C TYR A 170 14.88 -9.96 -9.56
N ASP A 171 13.65 -10.32 -9.92
CA ASP A 171 13.26 -10.48 -11.33
C ASP A 171 12.78 -9.16 -11.94
N HIS A 172 12.16 -8.30 -11.11
CA HIS A 172 11.68 -7.00 -11.53
C HIS A 172 11.79 -5.98 -10.40
N ASP A 173 12.44 -4.84 -10.67
CA ASP A 173 12.58 -3.68 -9.78
C ASP A 173 11.25 -2.94 -9.51
N TRP A 174 10.10 -3.48 -9.95
CA TRP A 174 8.77 -2.92 -9.72
C TRP A 174 8.17 -3.42 -8.41
N ILE A 175 8.55 -2.75 -7.32
CA ILE A 175 8.02 -3.02 -5.98
C ILE A 175 6.94 -1.98 -5.64
N CYS A 176 5.80 -2.48 -5.16
CA CYS A 176 4.67 -1.66 -4.74
C CYS A 176 4.54 -1.65 -3.22
N GLU A 177 3.94 -0.58 -2.69
CA GLU A 177 3.75 -0.38 -1.26
C GLU A 177 2.27 -0.48 -0.88
N ILE A 178 1.94 -1.25 0.15
CA ILE A 178 0.62 -1.26 0.78
C ILE A 178 0.80 -0.89 2.25
N GLN A 179 0.16 0.18 2.69
CA GLN A 179 0.15 0.57 4.11
C GLN A 179 -1.24 0.39 4.69
N MET A 180 -1.36 -0.35 5.79
CA MET A 180 -2.62 -0.66 6.45
C MET A 180 -2.70 0.06 7.79
N TYR A 181 -3.77 0.83 7.99
CA TYR A 181 -4.01 1.65 9.18
C TYR A 181 -5.37 1.32 9.78
N LEU A 182 -5.48 1.51 11.09
CA LEU A 182 -6.77 1.75 11.73
C LEU A 182 -7.26 3.15 11.39
N ARG A 183 -8.56 3.32 11.14
CA ARG A 183 -9.17 4.61 10.77
C ARG A 183 -8.84 5.72 11.74
N SER A 184 -8.98 5.49 13.05
CA SER A 184 -8.66 6.50 14.07
C SER A 184 -7.22 6.97 13.98
N VAL A 185 -6.29 6.06 13.69
CA VAL A 185 -4.87 6.41 13.48
C VAL A 185 -4.69 7.22 12.21
N LEU A 186 -5.32 6.82 11.10
CA LEU A 186 -5.19 7.50 9.82
C LEU A 186 -5.83 8.89 9.84
N LYS A 187 -6.96 9.07 10.54
CA LYS A 187 -7.59 10.37 10.79
C LYS A 187 -6.60 11.32 11.50
N ILE A 188 -6.00 10.88 12.60
CA ILE A 188 -4.99 11.65 13.33
C ILE A 188 -3.81 12.01 12.42
N LYS A 189 -3.26 11.02 11.70
CA LYS A 189 -2.16 11.23 10.73
C LYS A 189 -2.51 12.29 9.69
N THR A 190 -3.72 12.24 9.13
CA THR A 190 -4.18 13.15 8.08
C THR A 190 -4.31 14.58 8.62
N THR A 191 -4.87 14.74 9.82
CA THR A 191 -4.93 16.04 10.49
C THR A 191 -3.52 16.59 10.77
N SER A 192 -2.58 15.76 11.23
CA SER A 192 -1.18 16.18 11.42
C SER A 192 -0.48 16.54 10.09
N HIS A 193 -0.88 15.91 8.99
CA HIS A 193 -0.35 16.20 7.66
C HIS A 193 -0.74 17.59 7.13
N ILE A 194 -1.84 18.18 7.62
CA ILE A 194 -2.22 19.56 7.28
C ILE A 194 -1.13 20.52 7.74
N SER A 195 -0.66 20.37 8.97
CA SER A 195 0.45 21.18 9.51
C SER A 195 1.73 21.02 8.70
N TYR A 196 2.04 19.78 8.27
CA TYR A 196 3.19 19.50 7.39
C TYR A 196 3.03 20.15 6.00
N ASN A 197 1.86 20.05 5.38
CA ASN A 197 1.59 20.63 4.07
C ASN A 197 1.66 22.16 4.12
N VAL A 198 1.15 22.79 5.19
CA VAL A 198 1.27 24.24 5.42
C VAL A 198 2.73 24.66 5.60
N ALA A 199 3.52 23.92 6.40
CA ALA A 199 4.94 24.19 6.56
C ALA A 199 5.72 24.05 5.24
N ARG A 200 5.34 23.07 4.41
CA ARG A 200 5.96 22.84 3.10
C ARG A 200 5.60 23.94 2.09
N MET A 201 4.35 24.40 2.06
CA MET A 201 3.95 25.52 1.22
C MET A 201 4.72 26.79 1.58
N LYS A 202 4.91 27.07 2.88
CA LYS A 202 5.74 28.21 3.33
C LYS A 202 7.17 28.16 2.79
N ASN A 203 7.78 26.98 2.72
CA ASN A 203 9.11 26.81 2.11
C ASN A 203 9.09 26.98 0.59
N GLU A 204 8.03 26.58 -0.11
CA GLU A 204 7.88 26.82 -1.55
C GLU A 204 7.69 28.31 -1.89
N PHE A 205 7.08 29.11 -1.01
CA PHE A 205 7.00 30.57 -1.17
C PHE A 205 8.30 31.29 -0.77
N ALA A 206 8.99 30.86 0.28
CA ALA A 206 10.25 31.45 0.71
C ALA A 206 11.39 31.32 -0.33
N ILE A 207 11.31 30.32 -1.21
CA ILE A 207 12.27 30.14 -2.31
C ILE A 207 11.93 31.06 -3.50
N LYS A 208 10.65 31.42 -3.70
CA LYS A 208 10.23 32.30 -4.80
C LYS A 208 10.45 33.79 -4.53
N ASP A 209 10.55 34.19 -3.27
CA ASP A 209 10.85 35.57 -2.89
C ASP A 209 12.37 35.88 -2.87
N LEU A 210 13.20 34.95 -3.37
CA LEU A 210 14.66 35.04 -3.44
C LEU A 210 15.23 34.86 -4.87
N GLU A 211 14.37 34.77 -5.89
CA GLU A 211 14.74 34.83 -7.32
C GLU A 211 14.39 36.21 -7.91
#